data_AF-A0A1E3VS42-F1
#
_entry.id   AF-A0A1E3VS42-F1
#
_cell.length_a   1.000
_cell.length_b   1.000
_cell.length_c   1.000
_cell.angle_alpha   90.00
_cell.angle_beta   90.00
_cell.angle_gamma   90.00
#
_symmetry.space_group_name_H-M   'P 1'
#
loop_
_entity.id
_entity.type
_entity.pdbx_description
1 polymer ?
#
loop_
_entity_poly.entity_id
_entity_poly.type
_entity_poly.pdbx_seq_one_letter_code
_entity_poly.pdbx_strand_id
1 'polypeptide(L)'
;MIPNIRPATLADASALAVLVDIAGEGMPNWLWRTLAGPGASALAVGRDRARRDEGGFSYRHATIAELGDDIAASLIGYPLDDPYDLTGVDALPAYVQPLVRLEGQAPGSWYVNVLATFPEFRGQGIGGRLLDSADSQGREAGVTAMSVIVGSWNDRAARLYARAGYADVACETRCCRLISPMTAIGSS
;
A
#
# COMPACT_ATOMS: atom_id res chain seq x y z
N MET A 1 -1.14 -18.78 -15.05
CA MET A 1 -1.24 -17.65 -15.99
C MET A 1 -0.43 -16.50 -15.42
N ILE A 2 0.34 -15.78 -16.24
CA ILE A 2 1.19 -14.66 -15.77
C ILE A 2 0.33 -13.39 -15.83
N PRO A 3 0.21 -12.61 -14.74
CA PRO A 3 -0.58 -11.38 -14.77
C PRO A 3 0.13 -10.32 -15.61
N ASN A 4 -0.64 -9.52 -16.35
CA ASN A 4 -0.17 -8.28 -16.96
C ASN A 4 -0.07 -7.21 -15.88
N ILE A 5 1.09 -6.57 -15.73
CA ILE A 5 1.31 -5.52 -14.74
C ILE A 5 1.39 -4.18 -15.48
N ARG A 6 0.53 -3.24 -15.10
CA ARG A 6 0.46 -1.92 -15.73
C ARG A 6 0.17 -0.82 -14.70
N PRO A 7 0.54 0.44 -15.00
CA PRO A 7 0.02 1.58 -14.24
C PRO A 7 -1.51 1.61 -14.25
N ALA A 8 -2.10 2.09 -13.17
CA ALA A 8 -3.54 2.31 -13.11
C ALA A 8 -3.94 3.53 -13.96
N THR A 9 -5.19 3.52 -14.38
CA THR A 9 -5.87 4.58 -15.10
C THR A 9 -7.07 5.06 -14.28
N LEU A 10 -7.69 6.16 -14.71
CA LEU A 10 -8.93 6.64 -14.08
C LEU A 10 -10.07 5.62 -14.14
N ALA A 11 -10.07 4.70 -15.12
CA ALA A 11 -11.08 3.65 -15.23
C ALA A 11 -10.98 2.62 -14.10
N ASP A 12 -9.80 2.45 -13.51
CA ASP A 12 -9.53 1.47 -12.45
C ASP A 12 -9.99 1.95 -11.06
N ALA A 13 -10.39 3.22 -10.94
CA ALA A 13 -10.68 3.85 -9.64
C ALA A 13 -11.71 3.12 -8.78
N SER A 14 -12.71 2.51 -9.41
CA SER A 14 -13.72 1.71 -8.69
C SER A 14 -13.12 0.44 -8.12
N ALA A 15 -12.28 -0.27 -8.88
CA ALA A 15 -11.59 -1.46 -8.42
C ALA A 15 -10.56 -1.12 -7.33
N LEU A 16 -9.84 -0.01 -7.50
CA LEU A 16 -8.92 0.52 -6.49
C LEU A 16 -9.63 0.78 -5.17
N ALA A 17 -10.81 1.42 -5.17
CA ALA A 17 -11.57 1.66 -3.94
C ALA A 17 -11.89 0.36 -3.19
N VAL A 18 -12.24 -0.72 -3.89
CA VAL A 18 -12.50 -2.02 -3.27
C VAL A 18 -11.21 -2.67 -2.77
N LEU A 19 -10.13 -2.63 -3.55
CA LEU A 19 -8.85 -3.23 -3.18
C LEU A 19 -8.19 -2.52 -1.99
N VAL A 20 -8.29 -1.19 -1.91
CA VAL A 20 -7.86 -0.42 -0.73
C VAL A 20 -8.65 -0.83 0.50
N ASP A 21 -9.96 -1.00 0.38
CA ASP A 21 -10.78 -1.46 1.50
C ASP A 21 -10.44 -2.88 1.95
N ILE A 22 -10.12 -3.78 1.00
CA ILE A 22 -9.62 -5.12 1.29
C ILE A 22 -8.29 -5.06 2.05
N ALA A 23 -7.35 -4.21 1.61
CA ALA A 23 -6.06 -4.05 2.28
C ALA A 23 -6.19 -3.48 3.69
N GLY A 24 -7.07 -2.49 3.85
CA GLY A 24 -7.35 -1.83 5.13
C GLY A 24 -8.38 -2.55 6.00
N GLU A 25 -8.79 -3.77 5.64
CA GLU A 25 -9.72 -4.62 6.39
C GLU A 25 -11.03 -3.90 6.82
N GLY A 26 -11.60 -3.08 5.93
CA GLY A 26 -12.84 -2.34 6.18
C GLY A 26 -12.66 -0.96 6.83
N MET A 27 -11.46 -0.62 7.31
CA MET A 27 -11.18 0.72 7.87
C MET A 27 -11.39 1.83 6.83
N PRO A 28 -10.94 1.71 5.56
CA PRO A 28 -11.22 2.72 4.55
C PRO A 28 -12.72 2.93 4.32
N ASN A 29 -13.51 1.85 4.20
CA ASN A 29 -14.95 1.96 4.03
C ASN A 29 -15.62 2.64 5.23
N TRP A 30 -15.20 2.30 6.46
CA TRP A 30 -15.70 2.97 7.67
C TRP A 30 -15.43 4.47 7.63
N LEU A 31 -14.20 4.88 7.29
CA LEU A 31 -13.84 6.30 7.15
C LEU A 31 -14.63 6.99 6.04
N TRP A 32 -14.84 6.32 4.90
CA TRP A 32 -15.61 6.90 3.82
C TRP A 32 -17.09 7.05 4.18
N ARG A 33 -17.65 6.18 5.03
CA ARG A 33 -19.01 6.35 5.57
C ARG A 33 -19.13 7.56 6.49
N THR A 34 -18.12 7.84 7.31
CA THR A 34 -18.16 9.01 8.21
C THR A 34 -18.02 10.33 7.46
N LEU A 35 -17.35 10.30 6.30
CA LEU A 35 -17.17 11.47 5.42
C LEU A 35 -18.29 11.62 4.39
N ALA A 36 -19.00 10.53 4.07
CA ALA A 36 -20.16 10.54 3.20
C ALA A 36 -21.31 11.30 3.90
N GLY A 37 -21.91 12.25 3.18
CA GLY A 37 -23.16 12.88 3.64
C GLY A 37 -24.32 11.88 3.69
N PRO A 38 -25.46 12.24 4.31
CA PRO A 38 -26.64 11.39 4.38
C PRO A 38 -27.04 10.84 3.00
N GLY A 39 -27.16 9.53 2.88
CA GLY A 39 -27.56 8.84 1.64
C GLY A 39 -26.46 8.66 0.59
N ALA A 40 -25.25 9.17 0.82
CA ALA A 40 -24.13 8.98 -0.11
C ALA A 40 -23.44 7.61 0.07
N SER A 41 -22.93 7.06 -1.04
CA SER A 41 -22.21 5.78 -1.04
C SER A 41 -20.76 5.97 -0.58
N ALA A 42 -20.34 5.21 0.43
CA ALA A 42 -18.96 5.17 0.89
C ALA A 42 -17.98 4.74 -0.22
N LEU A 43 -18.39 3.81 -1.09
CA LEU A 43 -17.57 3.39 -2.23
C LEU A 43 -17.47 4.48 -3.30
N ALA A 44 -18.50 5.32 -3.48
CA ALA A 44 -18.39 6.47 -4.38
C ALA A 44 -17.35 7.46 -3.84
N VAL A 45 -17.35 7.72 -2.53
CA VAL A 45 -16.34 8.54 -1.84
C VAL A 45 -14.92 7.95 -1.98
N GLY A 46 -14.77 6.62 -1.85
CA GLY A 46 -13.51 5.92 -2.07
C GLY A 46 -13.02 6.01 -3.52
N ARG A 47 -13.91 5.82 -4.49
CA ARG A 47 -13.61 5.98 -5.93
C ARG A 47 -13.17 7.40 -6.24
N ASP A 48 -13.88 8.40 -5.74
CA ASP A 48 -13.56 9.81 -6.02
C ASP A 48 -12.22 10.22 -5.38
N ARG A 49 -11.82 9.56 -4.29
CA ARG A 49 -10.46 9.66 -3.74
C ARG A 49 -9.42 9.03 -4.66
N ALA A 50 -9.65 7.79 -5.12
CA ALA A 50 -8.73 7.11 -6.03
C ALA A 50 -8.50 7.90 -7.34
N ARG A 51 -9.49 8.66 -7.81
CA ARG A 51 -9.39 9.50 -9.02
C ARG A 51 -8.57 10.78 -8.85
N ARG A 52 -8.15 11.12 -7.62
CA ARG A 52 -7.37 12.35 -7.38
C ARG A 52 -6.00 12.24 -8.02
N ASP A 53 -5.45 13.39 -8.36
CA ASP A 53 -4.10 13.52 -8.90
C ASP A 53 -3.02 13.64 -7.82
N GLU A 54 -3.44 13.83 -6.56
CA GLU A 54 -2.58 14.10 -5.40
C GLU A 54 -2.96 13.23 -4.19
N GLY A 55 -2.01 13.05 -3.28
CA GLY A 55 -2.15 12.28 -2.05
C GLY A 55 -1.76 10.80 -2.19
N GLY A 56 -1.47 10.16 -1.06
CA GLY A 56 -0.99 8.77 -1.03
C GLY A 56 -1.98 7.74 -1.63
N PHE A 57 -3.30 8.02 -1.58
CA PHE A 57 -4.32 7.22 -2.25
C PHE A 57 -4.79 7.90 -3.54
N SER A 58 -4.03 7.67 -4.61
CA SER A 58 -4.28 8.16 -5.97
C SER A 58 -3.99 7.07 -6.99
N TYR A 59 -4.73 7.05 -8.11
CA TYR A 59 -4.46 6.16 -9.24
C TYR A 59 -3.06 6.35 -9.81
N ARG A 60 -2.43 7.52 -9.66
CA ARG A 60 -1.07 7.79 -10.16
C ARG A 60 0.01 6.99 -9.44
N HIS A 61 -0.24 6.63 -8.19
CA HIS A 61 0.64 5.78 -7.39
C HIS A 61 0.27 4.30 -7.49
N ALA A 62 -0.78 3.96 -8.26
CA ALA A 62 -1.32 2.62 -8.29
C ALA A 62 -0.81 1.82 -9.50
N THR A 63 -0.45 0.58 -9.24
CA THR A 63 -0.13 -0.45 -10.22
C THR A 63 -1.23 -1.51 -10.18
N ILE A 64 -1.70 -1.95 -11.34
CA ILE A 64 -2.72 -2.98 -11.52
C ILE A 64 -2.06 -4.27 -12.02
N ALA A 65 -2.49 -5.41 -11.47
CA ALA A 65 -2.26 -6.72 -12.05
C ALA A 65 -3.55 -7.27 -12.66
N GLU A 66 -3.55 -7.50 -13.96
CA GLU A 66 -4.66 -8.07 -14.73
C GLU A 66 -4.41 -9.54 -15.04
N LEU A 67 -5.48 -10.34 -15.03
CA LEU A 67 -5.45 -11.73 -15.44
C LEU A 67 -6.51 -11.94 -16.53
N GLY A 68 -6.08 -11.95 -17.79
CA GLY A 68 -7.03 -11.80 -18.90
C GLY A 68 -7.61 -10.38 -18.90
N ASP A 69 -8.94 -10.27 -18.95
CA ASP A 69 -9.65 -9.00 -18.92
C ASP A 69 -10.03 -8.54 -17.49
N ASP A 70 -9.71 -9.34 -16.47
CA ASP A 70 -10.08 -9.06 -15.08
C ASP A 70 -8.95 -8.38 -14.30
N ILE A 71 -9.30 -7.32 -13.56
CA ILE A 71 -8.43 -6.73 -12.55
C ILE A 71 -8.34 -7.73 -11.38
N ALA A 72 -7.16 -8.30 -11.14
CA ALA A 72 -6.97 -9.32 -10.12
C ALA A 72 -6.43 -8.75 -8.80
N ALA A 73 -5.55 -7.76 -8.87
CA ALA A 73 -4.87 -7.17 -7.72
C ALA A 73 -4.37 -5.76 -8.02
N SER A 74 -3.99 -5.05 -6.96
CA SER A 74 -3.31 -3.76 -7.08
C SER A 74 -2.32 -3.56 -5.96
N LEU A 75 -1.30 -2.75 -6.26
CA LEU A 75 -0.37 -2.17 -5.31
C LEU A 75 -0.43 -0.64 -5.44
N ILE A 76 -0.40 0.08 -4.31
CA ILE A 76 -0.19 1.53 -4.28
C ILE A 76 1.11 1.77 -3.51
N GLY A 77 2.06 2.46 -4.15
CA GLY A 77 3.32 2.80 -3.52
C GLY A 77 3.94 4.07 -4.08
N TYR A 78 4.75 4.72 -3.24
CA TYR A 78 5.38 6.01 -3.52
C TYR A 78 6.59 6.21 -2.59
N PRO A 79 7.58 7.04 -2.97
CA PRO A 79 8.67 7.39 -2.08
C PRO A 79 8.16 8.22 -0.88
N LEU A 80 8.69 7.94 0.30
CA LEU A 80 8.53 8.80 1.47
C LEU A 80 9.55 9.93 1.43
N ASP A 81 9.14 11.10 1.91
CA ASP A 81 10.04 12.25 2.02
C ASP A 81 11.22 11.95 2.96
N ASP A 82 12.36 12.57 2.69
CA ASP A 82 13.55 12.57 3.55
C ASP A 82 14.09 14.01 3.69
N PRO A 83 13.92 14.67 4.85
CA PRO A 83 13.33 14.14 6.08
C PRO A 83 11.80 14.01 6.01
N TYR A 84 11.23 13.00 6.68
CA TYR A 84 9.79 12.84 6.81
C TYR A 84 9.22 13.78 7.87
N ASP A 85 8.22 14.58 7.52
CA ASP A 85 7.61 15.55 8.44
C ASP A 85 6.59 14.90 9.39
N LEU A 86 6.90 14.93 10.68
CA LEU A 86 6.01 14.47 11.76
C LEU A 86 5.24 15.61 12.44
N THR A 87 5.33 16.84 11.92
CA THR A 87 4.64 17.99 12.48
C THR A 87 3.13 17.78 12.48
N GLY A 88 2.50 17.97 13.64
CA GLY A 88 1.05 17.84 13.79
C GLY A 88 0.52 16.41 13.88
N VAL A 89 1.40 15.40 14.02
CA VAL A 89 0.95 13.99 14.15
C VAL A 89 -0.03 13.79 15.30
N ASP A 90 0.14 14.52 16.41
CA ASP A 90 -0.72 14.43 17.59
C ASP A 90 -2.14 14.96 17.36
N ALA A 91 -2.35 15.77 16.30
CA ALA A 91 -3.67 16.26 15.89
C ALA A 91 -4.41 15.31 14.96
N LEU A 92 -3.75 14.27 14.44
CA LEU A 92 -4.39 13.24 13.61
C LEU A 92 -5.28 12.33 14.46
N PRO A 93 -6.28 11.65 13.86
CA PRO A 93 -7.06 10.64 14.55
C PRO A 93 -6.15 9.56 15.18
N ALA A 94 -6.45 9.15 16.42
CA ALA A 94 -5.57 8.27 17.21
C ALA A 94 -5.16 6.97 16.51
N TYR A 95 -5.97 6.44 15.60
CA TYR A 95 -5.67 5.23 14.84
C TYR A 95 -4.71 5.47 13.65
N VAL A 96 -4.58 6.71 13.17
CA VAL A 96 -3.66 7.11 12.09
C VAL A 96 -2.27 7.46 12.64
N GLN A 97 -2.20 8.03 13.85
CA GLN A 97 -0.96 8.43 14.51
C GLN A 97 0.15 7.36 14.47
N PRO A 98 -0.10 6.09 14.87
CA PRO A 98 0.95 5.06 14.84
C PRO A 98 1.43 4.74 13.41
N LEU A 99 0.58 4.86 12.39
CA LEU A 99 0.98 4.63 11.00
C LEU A 99 1.96 5.72 10.55
N VAL A 100 1.64 6.99 10.80
CA VAL A 100 2.49 8.13 10.42
C VAL A 100 3.81 8.12 11.19
N ARG A 101 3.81 7.75 12.47
CA ARG A 101 5.06 7.58 13.25
C ARG A 101 5.94 6.47 12.66
N LEU A 102 5.37 5.39 12.15
CA LEU A 102 6.13 4.31 11.50
C LEU A 102 6.64 4.71 10.12
N GLU A 103 5.86 5.47 9.33
CA GLU A 103 6.34 6.07 8.08
C GLU A 103 7.59 6.94 8.33
N GLY A 104 7.56 7.74 9.40
CA GLY A 104 8.71 8.55 9.84
C GLY A 104 9.94 7.76 10.29
N GLN A 105 9.86 6.44 10.45
CA GLN A 105 11.02 5.58 10.71
C GLN A 105 11.64 5.00 9.43
N ALA A 106 11.07 5.30 8.26
CA ALA A 106 11.60 4.89 6.96
C ALA A 106 11.71 6.04 5.95
N PRO A 107 12.26 7.21 6.32
CA PRO A 107 12.41 8.32 5.39
C PRO A 107 13.20 7.91 4.15
N GLY A 108 12.82 8.42 2.98
CA GLY A 108 13.47 8.14 1.71
C GLY A 108 13.23 6.73 1.14
N SER A 109 12.49 5.87 1.83
CA SER A 109 12.13 4.54 1.34
C SER A 109 10.94 4.56 0.38
N TRP A 110 10.82 3.54 -0.46
CA TRP A 110 9.64 3.33 -1.29
C TRP A 110 8.59 2.60 -0.47
N TYR A 111 7.55 3.32 -0.09
CA TYR A 111 6.52 2.83 0.81
C TYR A 111 5.39 2.15 0.04
N VAL A 112 5.13 0.90 0.38
CA VAL A 112 3.98 0.12 -0.09
C VAL A 112 2.81 0.40 0.84
N ASN A 113 1.97 1.36 0.47
CA ASN A 113 0.79 1.75 1.23
C ASN A 113 -0.34 0.72 1.12
N VAL A 114 -0.55 0.18 -0.09
CA VAL A 114 -1.61 -0.81 -0.35
C VAL A 114 -1.05 -1.97 -1.13
N LEU A 115 -1.37 -3.20 -0.71
CA LEU A 115 -1.21 -4.40 -1.52
C LEU A 115 -2.39 -5.33 -1.27
N ALA A 116 -3.23 -5.52 -2.29
CA ALA A 116 -4.39 -6.39 -2.20
C ALA A 116 -4.61 -7.22 -3.46
N THR A 117 -5.18 -8.40 -3.26
CA THR A 117 -5.65 -9.30 -4.32
C THR A 117 -7.09 -9.67 -4.01
N PHE A 118 -7.96 -9.57 -5.01
CA PHE A 118 -9.34 -10.03 -4.88
C PHE A 118 -9.39 -11.51 -4.46
N PRO A 119 -10.37 -11.92 -3.63
CA PRO A 119 -10.43 -13.27 -3.06
C PRO A 119 -10.22 -14.42 -4.04
N GLU A 120 -10.84 -14.33 -5.21
CA GLU A 120 -10.85 -15.32 -6.30
C GLU A 120 -9.48 -15.47 -7.00
N PHE A 121 -8.59 -14.48 -6.92
CA PHE A 121 -7.25 -14.52 -7.54
C PHE A 121 -6.12 -14.80 -6.54
N ARG A 122 -6.45 -15.08 -5.27
CA ARG A 122 -5.47 -15.34 -4.21
C ARG A 122 -4.72 -16.66 -4.42
N GLY A 123 -3.51 -16.74 -3.85
CA GLY A 123 -2.70 -17.96 -3.88
C GLY A 123 -1.96 -18.21 -5.19
N GLN A 124 -2.06 -17.29 -6.16
CA GLN A 124 -1.45 -17.42 -7.49
C GLN A 124 -0.13 -16.64 -7.65
N GLY A 125 0.45 -16.15 -6.55
CA GLY A 125 1.73 -15.41 -6.57
C GLY A 125 1.66 -13.97 -7.09
N ILE A 126 0.46 -13.44 -7.36
CA ILE A 126 0.27 -12.08 -7.92
C ILE A 126 0.85 -10.99 -7.02
N GLY A 127 0.63 -11.08 -5.71
CA GLY A 127 1.16 -10.11 -4.75
C GLY A 127 2.70 -10.02 -4.74
N GLY A 128 3.39 -11.14 -4.93
CA GLY A 128 4.86 -11.14 -5.05
C GLY A 128 5.32 -10.40 -6.31
N ARG A 129 4.66 -10.64 -7.44
CA ARG A 129 4.99 -9.96 -8.71
C ARG A 129 4.73 -8.45 -8.65
N LEU A 130 3.69 -8.02 -7.92
CA LEU A 130 3.44 -6.60 -7.66
C LEU A 130 4.57 -5.99 -6.81
N LEU A 131 5.09 -6.72 -5.82
CA LEU A 131 6.25 -6.27 -5.03
C LEU A 131 7.52 -6.18 -5.88
N ASP A 132 7.78 -7.13 -6.77
CA ASP A 132 8.91 -7.07 -7.71
C ASP A 132 8.81 -5.82 -8.62
N SER A 133 7.59 -5.49 -9.07
CA SER A 133 7.34 -4.26 -9.83
C SER A 133 7.57 -3.00 -9.00
N ALA A 134 7.17 -2.98 -7.73
CA ALA A 134 7.40 -1.85 -6.84
C ALA A 134 8.90 -1.66 -6.52
N ASP A 135 9.65 -2.74 -6.30
CA ASP A 135 11.12 -2.69 -6.14
C ASP A 135 11.81 -2.14 -7.39
N SER A 136 11.35 -2.53 -8.59
CA SER A 136 11.86 -1.98 -9.85
C SER A 136 11.60 -0.47 -9.95
N GLN A 137 10.38 -0.02 -9.62
CA GLN A 137 10.00 1.40 -9.60
C GLN A 137 10.82 2.19 -8.58
N GLY A 138 11.05 1.63 -7.38
CA GLY A 138 11.89 2.24 -6.35
C GLY A 138 13.32 2.45 -6.83
N ARG A 139 13.93 1.44 -7.46
CA ARG A 139 15.29 1.55 -8.01
C ARG A 139 15.40 2.58 -9.12
N GLU A 140 14.41 2.63 -10.01
CA GLU A 140 14.33 3.66 -11.07
C GLU A 140 14.20 5.07 -10.50
N ALA A 141 13.51 5.22 -9.36
CA ALA A 141 13.42 6.47 -8.62
C ALA A 141 14.66 6.79 -7.77
N GLY A 142 15.71 5.96 -7.81
CA GLY A 142 16.94 6.14 -7.03
C GLY A 142 16.81 5.77 -5.54
N VAL A 143 15.71 5.11 -5.17
CA VAL A 143 15.47 4.66 -3.80
C VAL A 143 16.16 3.32 -3.55
N THR A 144 16.80 3.19 -2.39
CA THR A 144 17.61 2.02 -2.02
C THR A 144 16.96 1.09 -1.00
N ALA A 145 15.80 1.47 -0.46
CA ALA A 145 15.06 0.71 0.54
C ALA A 145 13.56 0.72 0.25
N MET A 146 12.89 -0.40 0.51
CA MET A 146 11.44 -0.49 0.50
C MET A 146 10.91 -0.47 1.93
N SER A 147 9.68 -0.02 2.12
CA SER A 147 9.00 -0.09 3.41
C SER A 147 7.55 -0.54 3.24
N VAL A 148 7.02 -1.20 4.26
CA VAL A 148 5.60 -1.54 4.37
C VAL A 148 5.20 -1.61 5.84
N ILE A 149 3.98 -1.17 6.14
CA ILE A 149 3.39 -1.29 7.47
C ILE A 149 2.40 -2.46 7.48
N VAL A 150 2.57 -3.38 8.44
CA VAL A 150 1.75 -4.59 8.52
C VAL A 150 1.11 -4.73 9.89
N GLY A 151 -0.22 -4.88 9.89
CA GLY A 151 -1.02 -5.27 11.06
C GLY A 151 -0.43 -6.49 11.77
N SER A 152 -0.22 -6.45 13.10
CA SER A 152 0.32 -7.61 13.83
C SER A 152 -0.62 -8.81 13.86
N TRP A 153 -1.89 -8.60 13.49
CA TRP A 153 -2.89 -9.65 13.30
C TRP A 153 -2.85 -10.25 11.88
N ASN A 154 -2.12 -9.65 10.94
CA ASN A 154 -2.11 -10.03 9.53
C ASN A 154 -0.93 -10.94 9.20
N ASP A 155 -0.91 -12.13 9.81
CA ASP A 155 0.15 -13.14 9.62
C ASP A 155 0.31 -13.55 8.15
N ARG A 156 -0.78 -13.49 7.38
CA ARG A 156 -0.78 -13.80 5.95
C ARG A 156 0.09 -12.80 5.18
N ALA A 157 -0.10 -11.51 5.42
CA ALA A 157 0.71 -10.46 4.81
C ALA A 157 2.15 -10.53 5.30
N ALA A 158 2.37 -10.72 6.60
CA ALA A 158 3.72 -10.90 7.16
C ALA A 158 4.50 -12.03 6.47
N ARG A 159 3.87 -13.20 6.25
CA ARG A 159 4.48 -14.32 5.49
C ARG A 159 4.71 -14.02 4.01
N LEU A 160 3.94 -13.12 3.40
CA LEU A 160 4.18 -12.68 2.03
C LEU A 160 5.44 -11.82 1.98
N TYR A 161 5.52 -10.80 2.84
CA TYR A 161 6.66 -9.87 2.88
C TYR A 161 7.95 -10.55 3.30
N ALA A 162 7.92 -11.45 4.29
CA ALA A 162 9.09 -12.24 4.69
C ALA A 162 9.65 -13.09 3.53
N ARG A 163 8.77 -13.67 2.70
CA ARG A 163 9.20 -14.41 1.49
C ARG A 163 9.76 -13.50 0.40
N ALA A 164 9.33 -12.23 0.38
CA ALA A 164 9.88 -11.20 -0.50
C ALA A 164 11.15 -10.55 0.08
N GLY A 165 11.71 -11.07 1.19
CA GLY A 165 12.98 -10.61 1.76
C GLY A 165 12.87 -9.44 2.74
N TYR A 166 11.65 -9.03 3.10
CA TYR A 166 11.43 -7.98 4.08
C TYR A 166 11.66 -8.51 5.52
N ALA A 167 12.40 -7.77 6.37
CA ALA A 167 12.54 -8.02 7.81
C ALA A 167 12.01 -6.88 8.70
N ASP A 168 11.49 -7.21 9.89
CA ASP A 168 10.93 -6.23 10.83
C ASP A 168 12.02 -5.26 11.34
N VAL A 169 11.78 -3.96 11.22
CA VAL A 169 12.74 -2.90 11.63
C VAL A 169 12.18 -1.93 12.68
N ALA A 170 10.85 -1.81 12.79
CA ALA A 170 10.20 -0.97 13.80
C ALA A 170 8.84 -1.55 14.20
N CYS A 171 8.37 -1.17 15.40
CA CYS A 171 7.07 -1.55 15.92
C CYS A 171 6.49 -0.41 16.76
N GLU A 172 5.21 -0.13 16.59
CA GLU A 172 4.45 0.75 17.48
C GLU A 172 3.58 -0.06 18.45
N THR A 173 3.37 0.48 19.66
CA THR A 173 2.69 -0.24 20.74
C THR A 173 1.22 -0.48 20.33
N ARG A 174 0.95 -1.71 19.87
CA ARG A 174 -0.31 -2.25 19.32
C ARG A 174 -0.50 -2.16 17.81
N CYS A 175 0.31 -2.93 17.09
CA CYS A 175 -0.12 -3.70 15.91
C CYS A 175 0.46 -3.32 14.55
N CYS A 176 1.60 -2.64 14.43
CA CYS A 176 2.16 -2.39 13.10
C CYS A 176 3.68 -2.63 13.10
N ARG A 177 4.16 -3.47 12.18
CA ARG A 177 5.60 -3.67 11.94
C ARG A 177 5.99 -3.01 10.64
N LEU A 178 7.07 -2.24 10.67
CA LEU A 178 7.75 -1.76 9.48
C LEU A 178 8.67 -2.86 8.99
N ILE A 179 8.58 -3.22 7.71
CA ILE A 179 9.40 -4.28 7.15
C ILE A 179 10.19 -3.71 5.96
N SER A 180 11.50 -4.02 5.84
CA SER A 180 12.40 -3.52 4.78
C SER A 180 13.24 -4.64 4.17
N PRO A 181 13.48 -4.66 2.85
CA PRO A 181 14.32 -5.66 2.22
C PRO A 181 15.79 -5.44 2.60
N MET A 182 16.45 -6.54 2.92
CA MET A 182 17.87 -6.57 3.25
C MET A 182 18.70 -5.99 2.10
N THR A 183 19.43 -4.92 2.36
CA THR A 183 20.35 -4.31 1.40
C THR A 183 21.40 -5.37 1.04
N ALA A 184 21.40 -5.85 -0.21
CA ALA A 184 22.55 -6.58 -0.73
C ALA A 184 23.68 -5.57 -0.92
N ILE A 185 24.47 -5.36 0.13
CA ILE A 185 25.76 -4.68 0.03
C ILE A 185 26.58 -5.53 -0.94
N GLY A 186 26.86 -4.96 -2.12
CA GLY A 186 27.65 -5.59 -3.16
C GLY A 186 28.98 -6.09 -2.60
N SER A 187 29.24 -7.37 -2.81
CA SER A 187 30.60 -7.90 -2.85
C SER A 187 31.25 -7.44 -4.15
N SER A 188 32.17 -6.48 -4.06
CA SER A 188 33.24 -6.24 -5.03
C SER A 188 34.45 -5.70 -4.28
#